data_AF-A0A7C5H3Y3-F1
#
_entry.id   AF-A0A7C5H3Y3-F1
#
_cell.length_a   1.000
_cell.length_b   1.000
_cell.length_c   1.000
_cell.angle_alpha   90.00
_cell.angle_beta   90.00
_cell.angle_gamma   90.00
#
_symmetry.space_group_name_H-M   'P 1'
#
loop_
_entity.id
_entity.type
_entity.pdbx_description
1 polymer ?
#
loop_
_entity_poly.entity_id
_entity_poly.type
_entity_poly.pdbx_seq_one_letter_code
_entity_poly.pdbx_strand_id
1 'polypeptide(L)'
;SIPLITSSFKIGLRDTINFGDYTKGNDELPRTEREIPMGFVIGAIVILVVGITLAPPLEMNILGAILIVVFGFIFVTVSSRLTGEIGSSSNPISGMTVATLLLTCLLFVLLGWKGPMHYITALSVGAIVCIAAANAGTTSQDLKTGYLLGATPRLQQWAIAIGTAASAIVLGPVLILLNTAATVYVPAEKVAPSLKVPPEEITNAPLERLKGPQSVHDRNLYRVWSKRDGTDGPPGKYLVDEKGTPVWYVDPGINGQFTVRPDGSEVTKFYAPKAMLMSYIVKGVLGGELAWQLVIVGALIAVVLELCNVPSLAFAVGVYLPISASMPIFIGGMASALVDRVKRKKKKNPQEPDHNGGVLLASGYIAGGAMAGIIIAISVGTLGNLIGRITAWTTKGNPFSVGPYADALSLLPFLCLAALLIVFGVVFGRQKGP
;
A
#
# COMPACT_ATOMS: atom_id res chain seq x y z
N SER A 1 20.92 3.64 -16.88
CA SER A 1 20.42 3.16 -15.57
C SER A 1 21.21 1.96 -15.04
N ILE A 2 21.41 0.89 -15.81
CA ILE A 2 22.10 -0.35 -15.36
C ILE A 2 23.54 -0.11 -14.83
N PRO A 3 24.41 0.69 -15.48
CA PRO A 3 25.78 0.94 -14.97
C PRO A 3 25.80 1.66 -13.62
N LEU A 4 24.81 2.54 -13.40
CA LEU A 4 24.61 3.26 -12.14
C LEU A 4 24.14 2.33 -11.03
N ILE A 5 23.21 1.41 -11.32
CA ILE A 5 22.74 0.41 -10.34
C ILE A 5 23.90 -0.51 -9.91
N THR A 6 24.72 -0.95 -10.87
CA THR A 6 25.88 -1.80 -10.59
C THR A 6 26.94 -1.09 -9.76
N SER A 7 27.14 0.23 -9.96
CA SER A 7 28.09 0.99 -9.16
C SER A 7 27.58 1.23 -7.73
N SER A 8 26.27 1.42 -7.53
CA SER A 8 25.67 1.50 -6.18
C SER A 8 25.87 0.23 -5.41
N PHE A 9 25.60 -0.89 -6.07
CA PHE A 9 25.66 -2.19 -5.44
C PHE A 9 27.10 -2.49 -5.00
N LYS A 10 28.07 -2.19 -5.87
CA LYS A 10 29.50 -2.34 -5.57
C LYS A 10 29.96 -1.47 -4.40
N ILE A 11 29.47 -0.23 -4.31
CA ILE A 11 29.78 0.68 -3.20
C ILE A 11 29.16 0.16 -1.90
N GLY A 12 27.86 -0.15 -1.89
CA GLY A 12 27.18 -0.66 -0.70
C GLY A 12 27.80 -1.96 -0.18
N LEU A 13 28.22 -2.86 -1.09
CA LEU A 13 28.90 -4.10 -0.70
C LEU A 13 30.30 -3.83 -0.13
N ARG A 14 31.05 -2.89 -0.72
CA ARG A 14 32.38 -2.49 -0.22
C ARG A 14 32.29 -1.88 1.17
N ASP A 15 31.33 -1.00 1.41
CA ASP A 15 31.16 -0.32 2.70
C ASP A 15 30.65 -1.28 3.79
N THR A 16 29.89 -2.31 3.41
CA THR A 16 29.48 -3.39 4.32
C THR A 16 30.65 -4.29 4.71
N ILE A 17 31.57 -4.57 3.76
CA ILE A 17 32.74 -5.44 3.99
C ILE A 17 33.85 -4.69 4.76
N ASN A 18 34.05 -3.40 4.51
CA ASN A 18 35.07 -2.57 5.18
C ASN A 18 34.59 -1.99 6.52
N PHE A 19 33.77 -2.76 7.23
CA PHE A 19 33.14 -2.39 8.49
C PHE A 19 34.12 -1.90 9.59
N GLY A 20 35.36 -2.40 9.57
CA GLY A 20 36.38 -2.11 10.57
C GLY A 20 36.96 -0.69 10.55
N ASP A 21 36.79 0.08 9.48
CA ASP A 21 37.37 1.43 9.36
C ASP A 21 36.47 2.55 9.93
N TYR A 22 35.19 2.26 10.21
CA TYR A 22 34.20 3.24 10.68
C TYR A 22 34.05 3.30 12.21
N THR A 23 34.95 2.68 12.97
CA THR A 23 34.98 2.74 14.44
C THR A 23 35.63 4.01 15.01
N LYS A 24 36.03 4.98 14.17
CA LYS A 24 36.43 6.31 14.68
C LYS A 24 35.25 6.94 15.42
N GLY A 25 35.51 7.40 16.64
CA GLY A 25 34.47 7.92 17.53
C GLY A 25 33.70 9.07 16.88
N ASN A 26 32.37 8.93 16.81
CA ASN A 26 31.45 9.95 16.30
C ASN A 26 31.66 11.34 16.92
N ASP A 27 32.30 11.43 18.10
CA ASP A 27 32.56 12.69 18.79
C ASP A 27 33.64 13.55 18.13
N GLU A 28 34.55 12.95 17.36
CA GLU A 28 35.58 13.67 16.58
C GLU A 28 35.04 14.22 15.25
N LEU A 29 33.91 13.69 14.77
CA LEU A 29 33.30 14.12 13.50
C LEU A 29 32.42 15.37 13.69
N PRO A 30 32.38 16.28 12.68
CA PRO A 30 31.42 17.38 12.64
C PRO A 30 29.99 16.85 12.83
N ARG A 31 29.13 17.62 13.51
CA ARG A 31 27.74 17.21 13.81
C ARG A 31 26.94 16.77 12.57
N THR A 32 27.30 17.26 11.39
CA THR A 32 26.65 16.96 10.10
C THR A 32 27.09 15.63 9.49
N GLU A 33 28.13 15.01 10.04
CA GLU A 33 28.70 13.73 9.57
C GLU A 33 28.51 12.60 10.58
N ARG A 34 27.84 12.89 11.71
CA ARG A 34 27.56 11.89 12.76
C ARG A 34 26.39 11.00 12.33
N GLU A 35 26.67 9.73 12.08
CA GLU A 35 25.69 8.72 11.69
C GLU A 35 25.49 7.63 12.77
N ILE A 36 24.47 6.78 12.63
CA ILE A 36 24.37 5.58 13.45
C ILE A 36 25.54 4.63 13.10
N PRO A 37 26.29 4.13 14.09
CA PRO A 37 27.40 3.22 13.83
C PRO A 37 26.94 1.98 13.06
N MET A 38 27.66 1.61 12.01
CA MET A 38 27.30 0.46 11.16
C MET A 38 27.14 -0.83 11.97
N GLY A 39 27.88 -0.99 13.07
CA GLY A 39 27.76 -2.17 13.95
C GLY A 39 26.41 -2.32 14.60
N PHE A 40 25.84 -1.21 15.02
CA PHE A 40 24.48 -1.19 15.52
C PHE A 40 23.48 -1.55 14.40
N VAL A 41 23.68 -1.04 13.19
CA VAL A 41 22.82 -1.32 12.03
C VAL A 41 22.84 -2.81 11.67
N ILE A 42 24.02 -3.42 11.55
CA ILE A 42 24.16 -4.85 11.25
C ILE A 42 23.54 -5.70 12.36
N GLY A 43 23.82 -5.37 13.63
CA GLY A 43 23.20 -6.05 14.78
C GLY A 43 21.67 -5.96 14.77
N ALA A 44 21.12 -4.79 14.46
CA ALA A 44 19.68 -4.58 14.33
C ALA A 44 19.08 -5.39 13.17
N ILE A 45 19.77 -5.49 12.03
CA ILE A 45 19.35 -6.33 10.90
C ILE A 45 19.31 -7.81 11.31
N VAL A 46 20.33 -8.31 12.00
CA VAL A 46 20.35 -9.69 12.48
C VAL A 46 19.20 -9.96 13.46
N ILE A 47 18.98 -9.07 14.42
CA ILE A 47 17.85 -9.17 15.36
C ILE A 47 16.52 -9.15 14.63
N LEU A 48 16.36 -8.28 13.63
CA LEU A 48 15.15 -8.18 12.82
C LEU A 48 14.91 -9.46 12.00
N VAL A 49 15.96 -10.02 11.39
CA VAL A 49 15.87 -11.29 10.65
C VAL A 49 15.46 -12.43 11.58
N VAL A 50 16.09 -12.54 12.75
CA VAL A 50 15.72 -13.53 13.77
C VAL A 50 14.27 -13.33 14.20
N GLY A 51 13.86 -12.09 14.50
CA GLY A 51 12.48 -11.76 14.86
C GLY A 51 11.46 -12.15 13.79
N ILE A 52 11.76 -11.89 12.51
CA ILE A 52 10.91 -12.28 11.38
C ILE A 52 10.82 -13.80 11.25
N THR A 53 11.94 -14.53 11.43
CA THR A 53 11.94 -16.00 11.36
C THR A 53 11.18 -16.65 12.51
N LEU A 54 11.21 -16.04 13.69
CA LEU A 54 10.53 -16.56 14.87
C LEU A 54 9.06 -16.15 14.95
N ALA A 55 8.60 -15.20 14.14
CA ALA A 55 7.23 -14.70 14.14
C ALA A 55 6.26 -15.71 13.47
N PRO A 56 5.40 -16.41 14.24
CA PRO A 56 4.51 -17.43 13.68
C PRO A 56 3.55 -16.91 12.59
N PRO A 57 2.99 -15.68 12.66
CA PRO A 57 2.07 -15.17 11.65
C PRO A 57 2.65 -15.03 10.23
N LEU A 58 3.97 -14.98 10.09
CA LEU A 58 4.63 -14.81 8.79
C LEU A 58 4.91 -16.15 8.08
N GLU A 59 4.75 -17.27 8.80
CA GLU A 59 5.12 -18.62 8.33
C GLU A 59 6.49 -18.61 7.61
N MET A 60 7.45 -17.90 8.20
CA MET A 60 8.72 -17.59 7.53
C MET A 60 9.67 -18.77 7.61
N ASN A 61 10.25 -19.16 6.47
CA ASN A 61 11.35 -20.11 6.41
C ASN A 61 12.71 -19.40 6.24
N ILE A 62 13.79 -20.14 6.46
CA ILE A 62 15.16 -19.61 6.34
C ILE A 62 15.40 -19.01 4.95
N LEU A 63 14.87 -19.64 3.90
CA LEU A 63 15.00 -19.11 2.54
C LEU A 63 14.32 -17.74 2.40
N GLY A 64 13.08 -17.60 2.87
CA GLY A 64 12.34 -16.33 2.84
C GLY A 64 13.07 -15.22 3.59
N ALA A 65 13.68 -15.54 4.74
CA ALA A 65 14.52 -14.61 5.47
C ALA A 65 15.76 -14.16 4.68
N ILE A 66 16.45 -15.10 4.02
CA ILE A 66 17.57 -14.79 3.12
C ILE A 66 17.10 -13.91 1.95
N LEU A 67 15.96 -14.22 1.35
CA LEU A 67 15.39 -13.44 0.24
C LEU A 67 15.04 -12.01 0.68
N ILE A 68 14.55 -11.81 1.90
CA ILE A 68 14.31 -10.47 2.46
C ILE A 68 15.61 -9.68 2.54
N VAL A 69 16.70 -10.28 3.03
CA VAL A 69 18.00 -9.60 3.12
C VAL A 69 18.55 -9.28 1.74
N VAL A 70 18.53 -10.25 0.82
CA VAL A 70 19.09 -10.10 -0.53
C VAL A 70 18.29 -9.11 -1.36
N PHE A 71 16.97 -9.29 -1.49
CA PHE A 71 16.12 -8.38 -2.24
C PHE A 71 15.97 -7.04 -1.53
N GLY A 72 15.95 -7.03 -0.19
CA GLY A 72 16.00 -5.82 0.61
C GLY A 72 17.23 -4.99 0.26
N PHE A 73 18.44 -5.57 0.31
CA PHE A 73 19.67 -4.87 -0.05
C PHE A 73 19.63 -4.32 -1.50
N ILE A 74 19.20 -5.15 -2.47
CA ILE A 74 19.11 -4.74 -3.87
C ILE A 74 18.13 -3.56 -4.05
N PHE A 75 16.90 -3.70 -3.58
CA PHE A 75 15.83 -2.73 -3.84
C PHE A 75 15.90 -1.50 -2.94
N VAL A 76 16.45 -1.58 -1.71
CA VAL A 76 16.80 -0.42 -0.89
C VAL A 76 17.82 0.46 -1.60
N THR A 77 18.87 -0.16 -2.17
CA THR A 77 19.92 0.56 -2.91
C THR A 77 19.38 1.26 -4.15
N VAL A 78 18.54 0.56 -4.93
CA VAL A 78 17.89 1.13 -6.13
C VAL A 78 16.94 2.26 -5.73
N SER A 79 16.10 2.04 -4.72
CA SER A 79 15.12 3.00 -4.24
C SER A 79 15.75 4.30 -3.71
N SER A 80 16.82 4.20 -2.92
CA SER A 80 17.57 5.33 -2.37
C SER A 80 18.11 6.23 -3.48
N ARG A 81 18.73 5.64 -4.51
CA ARG A 81 19.27 6.40 -5.64
C ARG A 81 18.20 7.03 -6.52
N LEU A 82 17.18 6.25 -6.91
CA LEU A 82 16.08 6.79 -7.72
C LEU A 82 15.41 7.94 -6.97
N THR A 83 15.18 7.81 -5.67
CA THR A 83 14.64 8.91 -4.88
C THR A 83 15.60 10.12 -4.83
N GLY A 84 16.91 9.90 -4.75
CA GLY A 84 17.92 10.97 -4.78
C GLY A 84 17.98 11.74 -6.09
N GLU A 85 17.74 11.06 -7.22
CA GLU A 85 17.80 11.61 -8.59
C GLU A 85 16.46 12.22 -9.06
N ILE A 86 15.36 11.49 -8.89
CA ILE A 86 14.03 11.84 -9.44
C ILE A 86 12.96 12.13 -8.38
N GLY A 87 13.30 12.01 -7.09
CA GLY A 87 12.40 12.25 -5.96
C GLY A 87 11.56 11.02 -5.56
N SER A 88 11.05 11.00 -4.33
CA SER A 88 10.28 9.86 -3.80
C SER A 88 8.97 9.62 -4.53
N SER A 89 8.32 10.67 -5.02
CA SER A 89 7.06 10.58 -5.77
C SER A 89 7.20 9.84 -7.11
N SER A 90 8.41 9.83 -7.68
CA SER A 90 8.72 9.19 -8.96
C SER A 90 9.40 7.82 -8.78
N ASN A 91 9.56 7.36 -7.54
CA ASN A 91 10.22 6.10 -7.23
C ASN A 91 9.31 4.90 -7.56
N PRO A 92 9.74 3.93 -8.39
CA PRO A 92 8.90 2.82 -8.87
C PRO A 92 8.71 1.71 -7.80
N ILE A 93 8.30 2.07 -6.59
CA ILE A 93 8.12 1.14 -5.45
C ILE A 93 7.22 -0.02 -5.84
N SER A 94 6.08 0.25 -6.49
CA SER A 94 5.17 -0.82 -6.93
C SER A 94 5.81 -1.80 -7.92
N GLY A 95 6.69 -1.34 -8.81
CA GLY A 95 7.43 -2.20 -9.74
C GLY A 95 8.43 -3.09 -9.00
N MET A 96 9.15 -2.52 -8.02
CA MET A 96 10.05 -3.27 -7.14
C MET A 96 9.30 -4.33 -6.32
N THR A 97 8.08 -4.04 -5.85
CA THR A 97 7.23 -5.02 -5.15
C THR A 97 6.84 -6.18 -6.05
N VAL A 98 6.34 -5.91 -7.27
CA VAL A 98 5.95 -6.95 -8.24
C VAL A 98 7.16 -7.82 -8.58
N ALA A 99 8.31 -7.22 -8.87
CA ALA A 99 9.53 -7.94 -9.18
C ALA A 99 9.97 -8.85 -8.01
N THR A 100 9.95 -8.33 -6.78
CA THR A 100 10.29 -9.12 -5.58
C THR A 100 9.34 -10.32 -5.43
N LEU A 101 8.03 -10.10 -5.56
CA LEU A 101 7.04 -11.16 -5.42
C LEU A 101 7.19 -12.22 -6.51
N LEU A 102 7.33 -11.82 -7.77
CA LEU A 102 7.50 -12.75 -8.89
C LEU A 102 8.77 -13.59 -8.75
N LEU A 103 9.91 -12.95 -8.44
CA LEU A 103 11.18 -13.66 -8.24
C LEU A 103 11.11 -14.62 -7.05
N THR A 104 10.50 -14.18 -5.94
CA THR A 104 10.28 -15.04 -4.76
C THR A 104 9.41 -16.24 -5.10
N CYS A 105 8.28 -16.01 -5.77
CA CYS A 105 7.37 -17.10 -6.15
C CYS A 105 8.03 -18.06 -7.15
N LEU A 106 8.80 -17.55 -8.12
CA LEU A 106 9.52 -18.38 -9.08
C LEU A 106 10.55 -19.27 -8.39
N LEU A 107 11.33 -18.72 -7.45
CA LEU A 107 12.27 -19.50 -6.64
C LEU A 107 11.57 -20.59 -5.82
N PHE A 108 10.41 -20.28 -5.24
CA PHE A 108 9.62 -21.27 -4.50
C PHE A 108 9.13 -22.39 -5.43
N VAL A 109 8.62 -22.06 -6.61
CA VAL A 109 8.22 -23.05 -7.63
C VAL A 109 9.40 -23.94 -8.04
N LEU A 110 10.59 -23.37 -8.25
CA LEU A 110 11.81 -24.11 -8.61
C LEU A 110 12.23 -25.10 -7.51
N LEU A 111 11.96 -24.78 -6.25
CA LEU A 111 12.23 -25.65 -5.09
C LEU A 111 11.08 -26.61 -4.77
N GLY A 112 10.01 -26.62 -5.58
CA GLY A 112 8.83 -27.46 -5.37
C GLY A 112 7.87 -26.96 -4.29
N TRP A 113 8.08 -25.75 -3.76
CA TRP A 113 7.24 -25.12 -2.75
C TRP A 113 6.01 -24.49 -3.39
N LYS A 114 4.99 -25.32 -3.59
CA LYS A 114 3.72 -24.96 -4.25
C LYS A 114 2.55 -24.99 -3.28
N GLY A 115 1.51 -24.26 -3.64
CA GLY A 115 0.24 -24.30 -2.92
C GLY A 115 0.14 -23.32 -1.74
N PRO A 116 -1.00 -23.36 -1.02
CA PRO A 116 -1.46 -22.26 -0.17
C PRO A 116 -0.54 -21.94 1.01
N MET A 117 0.18 -22.93 1.54
CA MET A 117 1.09 -22.76 2.68
C MET A 117 2.22 -21.77 2.39
N HIS A 118 2.59 -21.59 1.13
CA HIS A 118 3.69 -20.69 0.75
C HIS A 118 3.22 -19.30 0.33
N TYR A 119 1.90 -19.07 0.24
CA TYR A 119 1.34 -17.79 -0.21
C TYR A 119 1.64 -16.68 0.80
N ILE A 120 1.47 -16.99 2.09
CA ILE A 120 1.72 -16.05 3.19
C ILE A 120 3.21 -15.70 3.24
N THR A 121 4.10 -16.70 3.14
CA THR A 121 5.55 -16.48 3.13
C THR A 121 5.97 -15.58 1.96
N ALA A 122 5.52 -15.87 0.72
CA ALA A 122 5.88 -15.08 -0.45
C ALA A 122 5.36 -13.63 -0.36
N LEU A 123 4.10 -13.45 0.06
CA LEU A 123 3.52 -12.13 0.30
C LEU A 123 4.28 -11.36 1.39
N SER A 124 4.69 -12.04 2.46
CA SER A 124 5.46 -11.45 3.56
C SER A 124 6.83 -10.96 3.09
N VAL A 125 7.56 -11.75 2.28
CA VAL A 125 8.83 -11.33 1.67
C VAL A 125 8.63 -10.08 0.82
N GLY A 126 7.66 -10.10 -0.09
CA GLY A 126 7.37 -8.94 -0.95
C GLY A 126 6.95 -7.68 -0.18
N ALA A 127 6.14 -7.83 0.86
CA ALA A 127 5.69 -6.73 1.71
C ALA A 127 6.85 -6.10 2.49
N ILE A 128 7.71 -6.92 3.13
CA ILE A 128 8.85 -6.43 3.92
C ILE A 128 9.85 -5.70 3.03
N VAL A 129 10.20 -6.27 1.88
CA VAL A 129 11.12 -5.64 0.92
C VAL A 129 10.53 -4.35 0.36
N CYS A 130 9.21 -4.32 0.07
CA CYS A 130 8.52 -3.12 -0.37
C CYS A 130 8.59 -1.99 0.68
N ILE A 131 8.32 -2.30 1.94
CA ILE A 131 8.37 -1.33 3.05
C ILE A 131 9.82 -0.84 3.24
N ALA A 132 10.81 -1.75 3.18
CA ALA A 132 12.21 -1.40 3.28
C ALA A 132 12.64 -0.47 2.14
N ALA A 133 12.29 -0.78 0.88
CA ALA A 133 12.56 0.07 -0.27
C ALA A 133 11.88 1.44 -0.13
N ALA A 134 10.61 1.50 0.26
CA ALA A 134 9.91 2.76 0.47
C ALA A 134 10.59 3.64 1.54
N ASN A 135 10.90 3.06 2.70
CA ASN A 135 11.56 3.76 3.81
C ASN A 135 12.98 4.19 3.45
N ALA A 136 13.72 3.41 2.65
CA ALA A 136 15.05 3.80 2.19
C ALA A 136 15.01 5.04 1.28
N GLY A 137 14.03 5.11 0.39
CA GLY A 137 13.81 6.27 -0.48
C GLY A 137 13.53 7.52 0.35
N THR A 138 12.54 7.48 1.23
CA THR A 138 12.19 8.61 2.10
C THR A 138 13.34 9.02 3.00
N THR A 139 14.03 8.07 3.61
CA THR A 139 15.22 8.34 4.46
C THR A 139 16.30 9.07 3.66
N SER A 140 16.57 8.66 2.43
CA SER A 140 17.59 9.30 1.59
C SER A 140 17.21 10.75 1.24
N GLN A 141 15.91 11.00 1.01
CA GLN A 141 15.41 12.35 0.76
C GLN A 141 15.47 13.23 2.01
N ASP A 142 15.13 12.67 3.17
CA ASP A 142 15.17 13.38 4.45
C ASP A 142 16.60 13.71 4.87
N LEU A 143 17.54 12.80 4.67
CA LEU A 143 18.97 13.02 4.90
C LEU A 143 19.54 14.08 3.96
N LYS A 144 19.12 14.10 2.69
CA LYS A 144 19.52 15.16 1.74
C LYS A 144 19.01 16.53 2.20
N THR A 145 17.73 16.63 2.56
CA THR A 145 17.15 17.87 3.09
C THR A 145 17.83 18.29 4.39
N GLY A 146 18.08 17.34 5.29
CA GLY A 146 18.79 17.56 6.54
C GLY A 146 20.20 18.08 6.34
N TYR A 147 20.96 17.49 5.42
CA TYR A 147 22.29 17.95 5.04
C TYR A 147 22.28 19.41 4.56
N LEU A 148 21.33 19.79 3.69
CA LEU A 148 21.18 21.16 3.20
C LEU A 148 20.85 22.17 4.33
N LEU A 149 20.13 21.71 5.36
CA LEU A 149 19.78 22.52 6.53
C LEU A 149 20.83 22.47 7.66
N GLY A 150 21.90 21.70 7.50
CA GLY A 150 22.93 21.49 8.52
C GLY A 150 22.44 20.69 9.74
N ALA A 151 21.49 19.77 9.55
CA ALA A 151 20.98 18.86 10.56
C ALA A 151 22.00 17.73 10.89
N THR A 152 21.77 17.04 12.00
CA THR A 152 22.57 15.89 12.44
C THR A 152 21.95 14.58 11.95
N PRO A 153 22.60 13.83 11.03
CA PRO A 153 22.02 12.62 10.41
C PRO A 153 21.54 11.57 11.41
N ARG A 154 22.32 11.29 12.45
CA ARG A 154 21.97 10.33 13.51
C ARG A 154 20.61 10.62 14.16
N LEU A 155 20.29 11.89 14.43
CA LEU A 155 19.01 12.27 15.03
C LEU A 155 17.85 12.09 14.05
N GLN A 156 18.08 12.37 12.76
CA GLN A 156 17.09 12.14 11.71
C GLN A 156 16.79 10.65 11.55
N GLN A 157 17.83 9.79 11.54
CA GLN A 157 17.67 8.35 11.44
C GLN A 157 16.82 7.79 12.60
N TRP A 158 17.06 8.25 13.84
CA TRP A 158 16.21 7.88 14.99
C TRP A 158 14.79 8.41 14.88
N ALA A 159 14.59 9.66 14.43
CA ALA A 159 13.26 10.22 14.23
C ALA A 159 12.46 9.42 13.20
N ILE A 160 13.08 9.01 12.09
CA ILE A 160 12.47 8.16 11.07
C ILE A 160 12.15 6.77 11.63
N ALA A 161 13.07 6.16 12.37
CA ALA A 161 12.84 4.85 13.00
C ALA A 161 11.65 4.89 13.97
N ILE A 162 11.55 5.91 14.82
CA ILE A 162 10.44 6.09 15.76
C ILE A 162 9.13 6.36 15.01
N GLY A 163 9.15 7.26 14.02
CA GLY A 163 7.96 7.61 13.24
C GLY A 163 7.40 6.43 12.44
N THR A 164 8.27 5.63 11.83
CA THR A 164 7.87 4.41 11.10
C THR A 164 7.34 3.34 12.04
N ALA A 165 7.98 3.12 13.21
CA ALA A 165 7.49 2.19 14.22
C ALA A 165 6.12 2.59 14.79
N ALA A 166 5.94 3.87 15.13
CA ALA A 166 4.65 4.40 15.59
C ALA A 166 3.56 4.22 14.52
N SER A 167 3.88 4.50 13.25
CA SER A 167 2.95 4.31 12.13
C SER A 167 2.56 2.83 11.96
N ALA A 168 3.51 1.91 12.07
CA ALA A 168 3.26 0.48 11.97
C ALA A 168 2.32 -0.03 13.07
N ILE A 169 2.48 0.45 14.31
CA ILE A 169 1.64 0.10 15.46
C ILE A 169 0.20 0.59 15.25
N VAL A 170 0.01 1.79 14.68
CA VAL A 170 -1.32 2.35 14.43
C VAL A 170 -2.00 1.70 13.22
N LEU A 171 -1.24 1.37 12.17
CA LEU A 171 -1.79 0.87 10.91
C LEU A 171 -2.53 -0.46 11.05
N GLY A 172 -1.98 -1.40 11.83
CA GLY A 172 -2.59 -2.73 12.04
C GLY A 172 -4.02 -2.66 12.62
N PRO A 173 -4.22 -2.04 13.80
CA PRO A 173 -5.55 -1.84 14.38
C PRO A 173 -6.51 -1.07 13.47
N VAL A 174 -6.03 -0.04 12.76
CA VAL A 174 -6.86 0.74 11.82
C VAL A 174 -7.36 -0.16 10.69
N LEU A 175 -6.50 -0.99 10.09
CA LEU A 175 -6.90 -1.93 9.03
C LEU A 175 -7.89 -2.99 9.55
N ILE A 176 -7.67 -3.53 10.74
CA ILE A 176 -8.59 -4.49 11.37
C ILE A 176 -9.94 -3.83 11.66
N LEU A 177 -9.95 -2.59 12.16
CA LEU A 177 -11.16 -1.85 12.44
C LEU A 177 -11.95 -1.55 11.16
N LEU A 178 -11.29 -1.04 10.12
CA LEU A 178 -11.91 -0.80 8.82
C LEU A 178 -12.49 -2.08 8.22
N ASN A 179 -11.73 -3.18 8.26
CA ASN A 179 -12.22 -4.45 7.75
C ASN A 179 -13.42 -4.98 8.55
N THR A 180 -13.37 -4.91 9.89
CA THR A 180 -14.45 -5.41 10.76
C THR A 180 -15.70 -4.55 10.65
N ALA A 181 -15.56 -3.22 10.54
CA ALA A 181 -16.68 -2.29 10.43
C ALA A 181 -17.50 -2.52 9.15
N ALA A 182 -16.85 -2.90 8.06
CA ALA A 182 -17.50 -3.20 6.78
C ALA A 182 -17.72 -4.71 6.51
N THR A 183 -17.42 -5.58 7.48
CA THR A 183 -17.68 -7.02 7.36
C THR A 183 -19.18 -7.29 7.39
N VAL A 184 -19.64 -8.19 6.51
CA VAL A 184 -21.04 -8.62 6.41
C VAL A 184 -21.13 -10.12 6.61
N TYR A 185 -21.99 -10.56 7.52
CA TYR A 185 -22.28 -11.98 7.72
C TYR A 185 -23.47 -12.36 6.85
N VAL A 186 -23.21 -13.15 5.81
CA VAL A 186 -24.23 -13.61 4.85
C VAL A 186 -24.64 -15.02 5.24
N PRO A 187 -25.94 -15.39 5.25
CA PRO A 187 -26.35 -16.77 5.50
C PRO A 187 -25.65 -17.73 4.54
N ALA A 188 -24.94 -18.73 5.07
CA ALA A 188 -24.09 -19.60 4.26
C ALA A 188 -24.89 -20.37 3.20
N GLU A 189 -26.15 -20.73 3.50
CA GLU A 189 -27.07 -21.37 2.56
C GLU A 189 -27.27 -20.57 1.25
N LYS A 190 -27.29 -19.22 1.33
CA LYS A 190 -27.43 -18.37 0.14
C LYS A 190 -26.20 -18.39 -0.77
N VAL A 191 -25.05 -18.77 -0.21
CA VAL A 191 -23.74 -18.64 -0.85
C VAL A 191 -23.20 -20.02 -1.26
N ALA A 192 -23.50 -21.05 -0.48
CA ALA A 192 -23.01 -22.41 -0.61
C ALA A 192 -24.01 -23.42 0.00
N PRO A 193 -25.15 -23.71 -0.67
CA PRO A 193 -26.24 -24.50 -0.10
C PRO A 193 -25.92 -25.97 0.16
N SER A 194 -24.97 -26.55 -0.58
CA SER A 194 -24.55 -27.96 -0.47
C SER A 194 -23.35 -28.20 0.45
N LEU A 195 -22.80 -27.13 1.05
CA LEU A 195 -21.51 -27.19 1.74
C LEU A 195 -21.66 -27.83 3.13
N LYS A 196 -20.89 -28.90 3.37
CA LYS A 196 -20.73 -29.54 4.68
C LYS A 196 -19.26 -29.56 5.05
N VAL A 197 -18.97 -29.25 6.32
CA VAL A 197 -17.59 -29.17 6.79
C VAL A 197 -17.19 -30.51 7.41
N PRO A 198 -16.03 -31.08 7.05
CA PRO A 198 -15.51 -32.29 7.68
C PRO A 198 -15.36 -32.10 9.20
N PRO A 199 -15.85 -33.02 10.06
CA PRO A 199 -15.78 -32.89 11.52
C PRO A 199 -14.35 -32.73 12.08
N GLU A 200 -13.36 -33.31 11.37
CA GLU A 200 -11.94 -33.25 11.73
C GLU A 200 -11.40 -31.81 11.71
N GLU A 201 -11.89 -30.96 10.81
CA GLU A 201 -11.44 -29.57 10.68
C GLU A 201 -12.09 -28.62 11.70
N ILE A 202 -13.13 -29.08 12.40
CA ILE A 202 -13.94 -28.25 13.31
C ILE A 202 -13.51 -28.44 14.76
N THR A 203 -13.05 -29.64 15.12
CA THR A 203 -12.80 -30.04 16.51
C THR A 203 -11.80 -29.13 17.23
N ASN A 204 -10.78 -28.64 16.50
CA ASN A 204 -9.76 -27.72 17.01
C ASN A 204 -9.89 -26.28 16.47
N ALA A 205 -10.98 -25.97 15.76
CA ALA A 205 -11.18 -24.65 15.18
C ALA A 205 -11.42 -23.59 16.27
N PRO A 206 -10.83 -22.38 16.11
CA PRO A 206 -11.06 -21.30 17.06
C PRO A 206 -12.54 -20.89 17.06
N LEU A 207 -13.04 -20.53 18.24
CA LEU A 207 -14.41 -20.06 18.41
C LEU A 207 -14.47 -18.55 18.19
N GLU A 208 -15.48 -18.10 17.44
CA GLU A 208 -15.72 -16.69 17.18
C GLU A 208 -17.23 -16.37 17.21
N ARG A 209 -17.54 -15.14 17.60
CA ARG A 209 -18.91 -14.58 17.55
C ARG A 209 -19.02 -13.59 16.40
N LEU A 210 -20.23 -13.35 15.94
CA LEU A 210 -20.49 -12.23 15.04
C LEU A 210 -20.03 -10.92 15.69
N LYS A 211 -19.54 -10.00 14.86
CA LYS A 211 -19.10 -8.66 15.25
C LYS A 211 -19.95 -7.60 14.56
N GLY A 212 -20.05 -6.42 15.17
CA GLY A 212 -20.80 -5.30 14.60
C GLY A 212 -22.32 -5.45 14.74
N PRO A 213 -23.12 -4.73 13.93
CA PRO A 213 -24.58 -4.63 14.13
C PRO A 213 -25.31 -5.97 14.15
N GLN A 214 -24.83 -6.95 13.37
CA GLN A 214 -25.45 -8.27 13.27
C GLN A 214 -25.29 -9.12 14.54
N SER A 215 -24.33 -8.80 15.41
CA SER A 215 -24.14 -9.51 16.70
C SER A 215 -25.23 -9.18 17.73
N VAL A 216 -26.08 -8.16 17.46
CA VAL A 216 -27.20 -7.81 18.31
C VAL A 216 -28.28 -8.91 18.26
N HIS A 217 -28.49 -9.49 17.08
CA HIS A 217 -29.52 -10.50 16.82
C HIS A 217 -29.01 -11.94 17.02
N ASP A 218 -27.70 -12.16 16.92
CA ASP A 218 -27.07 -13.47 17.12
C ASP A 218 -25.82 -13.34 18.00
N ARG A 219 -25.88 -13.94 19.20
CA ARG A 219 -24.78 -13.97 20.19
C ARG A 219 -24.11 -15.33 20.31
N ASN A 220 -24.47 -16.28 19.45
CA ASN A 220 -23.94 -17.63 19.50
C ASN A 220 -22.43 -17.67 19.18
N LEU A 221 -21.78 -18.71 19.68
CA LEU A 221 -20.39 -19.02 19.38
C LEU A 221 -20.36 -20.01 18.22
N TYR A 222 -19.54 -19.71 17.22
CA TYR A 222 -19.37 -20.55 16.05
C TYR A 222 -17.92 -20.96 15.90
N ARG A 223 -17.69 -22.12 15.29
CA ARG A 223 -16.36 -22.59 14.91
C ARG A 223 -15.95 -21.91 13.62
N VAL A 224 -14.75 -21.34 13.59
CA VAL A 224 -14.21 -20.67 12.41
C VAL A 224 -13.60 -21.69 11.48
N TRP A 225 -14.19 -21.86 10.31
CA TRP A 225 -13.62 -22.66 9.24
C TRP A 225 -13.22 -21.76 8.07
N SER A 226 -12.08 -22.07 7.43
CA SER A 226 -11.58 -21.28 6.30
C SER A 226 -11.46 -22.18 5.08
N LYS A 227 -12.41 -22.03 4.17
CA LYS A 227 -12.45 -22.73 2.90
C LYS A 227 -11.40 -22.14 1.96
N ARG A 228 -10.58 -23.01 1.37
CA ARG A 228 -9.44 -22.61 0.52
C ARG A 228 -9.73 -22.79 -0.97
N ASP A 229 -10.70 -23.63 -1.32
CA ASP A 229 -11.12 -23.98 -2.68
C ASP A 229 -12.43 -23.29 -3.08
N GLY A 230 -12.68 -23.25 -4.40
CA GLY A 230 -13.90 -22.67 -4.98
C GLY A 230 -15.00 -23.67 -5.31
N THR A 231 -14.79 -24.96 -5.04
CA THR A 231 -15.75 -26.05 -5.28
C THR A 231 -16.88 -26.01 -4.26
N ASP A 232 -18.15 -26.00 -4.68
CA ASP A 232 -19.31 -25.86 -3.78
C ASP A 232 -19.37 -24.53 -3.00
N GLY A 233 -19.07 -23.41 -3.67
CA GLY A 233 -19.18 -22.06 -3.13
C GLY A 233 -17.85 -21.29 -3.04
N PRO A 234 -17.88 -19.97 -2.79
CA PRO A 234 -16.68 -19.13 -2.79
C PRO A 234 -15.68 -19.52 -1.69
N PRO A 235 -14.36 -19.42 -1.96
CA PRO A 235 -13.35 -19.57 -0.92
C PRO A 235 -13.46 -18.42 0.08
N GLY A 236 -13.26 -18.70 1.35
CA GLY A 236 -13.36 -17.68 2.39
C GLY A 236 -13.64 -18.25 3.77
N LYS A 237 -13.95 -17.35 4.69
CA LYS A 237 -14.19 -17.69 6.09
C LYS A 237 -15.67 -17.99 6.31
N TYR A 238 -15.96 -19.13 6.93
CA TYR A 238 -17.28 -19.58 7.30
C TYR A 238 -17.35 -19.77 8.82
N LEU A 239 -18.51 -19.43 9.39
CA LEU A 239 -18.87 -19.74 10.78
C LEU A 239 -19.76 -20.96 10.77
N VAL A 240 -19.31 -22.00 11.46
CA VAL A 240 -19.90 -23.33 11.46
C VAL A 240 -20.47 -23.62 12.84
N ASP A 241 -21.63 -24.27 12.89
CA ASP A 241 -22.22 -24.76 14.14
C ASP A 241 -21.44 -25.97 14.70
N GLU A 242 -21.82 -26.43 15.89
CA GLU A 242 -21.21 -27.63 16.52
C GLU A 242 -21.45 -28.93 15.73
N LYS A 243 -22.43 -28.93 14.81
CA LYS A 243 -22.81 -30.09 13.99
C LYS A 243 -22.08 -30.14 12.65
N GLY A 244 -21.26 -29.14 12.33
CA GLY A 244 -20.54 -29.05 11.07
C GLY A 244 -21.29 -28.43 9.90
N THR A 245 -22.38 -27.72 10.19
CA THR A 245 -23.16 -26.98 9.20
C THR A 245 -22.69 -25.52 9.16
N PRO A 246 -22.26 -25.02 7.98
CA PRO A 246 -22.00 -23.59 7.79
C PRO A 246 -23.27 -22.77 8.03
N VAL A 247 -23.22 -21.80 8.94
CA VAL A 247 -24.34 -20.89 9.24
C VAL A 247 -24.12 -19.54 8.58
N TRP A 248 -22.90 -19.01 8.68
CA TRP A 248 -22.55 -17.70 8.12
C TRP A 248 -21.32 -17.78 7.21
N TYR A 249 -21.39 -17.13 6.06
CA TYR A 249 -20.23 -16.72 5.29
C TYR A 249 -19.80 -15.32 5.74
N VAL A 250 -18.52 -15.17 6.09
CA VAL A 250 -17.95 -13.91 6.56
C VAL A 250 -17.38 -13.15 5.36
N ASP A 251 -18.18 -12.27 4.78
CA ASP A 251 -17.75 -11.41 3.68
C ASP A 251 -16.92 -10.22 4.22
N PRO A 252 -15.63 -10.11 3.89
CA PRO A 252 -14.74 -9.11 4.48
C PRO A 252 -15.16 -7.68 4.12
N GLY A 253 -14.74 -6.71 4.93
CA GLY A 253 -14.96 -5.29 4.62
C GLY A 253 -14.06 -4.79 3.49
N ILE A 254 -12.84 -5.33 3.41
CA ILE A 254 -11.89 -5.04 2.34
C ILE A 254 -12.01 -6.11 1.26
N ASN A 255 -12.27 -5.69 0.01
CA ASN A 255 -12.49 -6.55 -1.16
C ASN A 255 -13.67 -7.54 -1.03
N GLY A 256 -14.61 -7.30 -0.11
CA GLY A 256 -15.86 -8.08 -0.02
C GLY A 256 -16.82 -7.79 -1.16
N GLN A 257 -17.75 -8.72 -1.41
CA GLN A 257 -18.68 -8.66 -2.53
C GLN A 257 -20.09 -8.22 -2.12
N PHE A 258 -20.49 -8.45 -0.85
CA PHE A 258 -21.87 -8.24 -0.42
C PHE A 258 -22.03 -6.87 0.24
N THR A 259 -22.69 -5.95 -0.44
CA THR A 259 -22.93 -4.57 0.03
C THR A 259 -24.22 -4.42 0.84
N VAL A 260 -25.03 -5.47 0.96
CA VAL A 260 -26.30 -5.44 1.68
C VAL A 260 -26.29 -6.50 2.78
N ARG A 261 -26.58 -6.09 4.01
CA ARG A 261 -26.73 -6.98 5.16
C ARG A 261 -28.08 -7.71 5.13
N PRO A 262 -28.24 -8.81 5.88
CA PRO A 262 -29.52 -9.53 5.98
C PRO A 262 -30.68 -8.69 6.53
N ASP A 263 -30.40 -7.60 7.26
CA ASP A 263 -31.38 -6.63 7.76
C ASP A 263 -31.81 -5.58 6.72
N GLY A 264 -31.26 -5.63 5.50
CA GLY A 264 -31.51 -4.67 4.43
C GLY A 264 -30.64 -3.41 4.49
N SER A 265 -29.76 -3.25 5.48
CA SER A 265 -28.85 -2.10 5.56
C SER A 265 -27.70 -2.20 4.54
N GLU A 266 -27.39 -1.07 3.89
CA GLU A 266 -26.27 -0.98 2.95
C GLU A 266 -24.94 -0.73 3.68
N VAL A 267 -23.86 -1.30 3.14
CA VAL A 267 -22.49 -1.22 3.66
C VAL A 267 -21.54 -0.90 2.51
N THR A 268 -20.82 0.21 2.66
CA THR A 268 -19.74 0.58 1.73
C THR A 268 -18.52 -0.31 1.96
N LYS A 269 -18.12 -1.06 0.93
CA LYS A 269 -16.93 -1.89 0.94
C LYS A 269 -15.68 -1.09 0.57
N PHE A 270 -14.54 -1.51 1.11
CA PHE A 270 -13.25 -0.92 0.77
C PHE A 270 -12.57 -1.72 -0.31
N TYR A 271 -12.24 -1.08 -1.43
CA TYR A 271 -11.59 -1.75 -2.56
C TYR A 271 -10.07 -1.54 -2.53
N ALA A 272 -9.31 -2.62 -2.55
CA ALA A 272 -7.85 -2.63 -2.57
C ALA A 272 -7.31 -3.36 -3.82
N PRO A 273 -7.42 -2.76 -5.02
CA PRO A 273 -7.10 -3.42 -6.29
C PRO A 273 -5.63 -3.82 -6.41
N LYS A 274 -4.72 -2.99 -5.88
CA LYS A 274 -3.29 -3.31 -5.85
C LYS A 274 -3.02 -4.58 -5.03
N ALA A 275 -3.67 -4.74 -3.89
CA ALA A 275 -3.51 -5.94 -3.06
C ALA A 275 -4.09 -7.19 -3.75
N MET A 276 -5.22 -7.05 -4.44
CA MET A 276 -5.81 -8.16 -5.21
C MET A 276 -4.91 -8.62 -6.34
N LEU A 277 -4.34 -7.69 -7.12
CA LEU A 277 -3.40 -8.01 -8.19
C LEU A 277 -2.20 -8.80 -7.65
N MET A 278 -1.59 -8.33 -6.56
CA MET A 278 -0.47 -9.06 -5.92
C MET A 278 -0.90 -10.46 -5.46
N SER A 279 -2.11 -10.59 -4.90
CA SER A 279 -2.64 -11.89 -4.47
C SER A 279 -2.86 -12.84 -5.65
N TYR A 280 -3.34 -12.35 -6.80
CA TYR A 280 -3.54 -13.14 -8.00
C TYR A 280 -2.22 -13.58 -8.63
N ILE A 281 -1.20 -12.72 -8.60
CA ILE A 281 0.15 -13.08 -9.05
C ILE A 281 0.68 -14.24 -8.20
N VAL A 282 0.63 -14.12 -6.88
CA VAL A 282 1.14 -15.16 -5.96
C VAL A 282 0.37 -16.46 -6.12
N LYS A 283 -0.97 -16.42 -6.09
CA LYS A 283 -1.82 -17.59 -6.26
C LYS A 283 -1.62 -18.26 -7.63
N GLY A 284 -1.53 -17.46 -8.70
CA GLY A 284 -1.31 -17.98 -10.04
C GLY A 284 0.05 -18.65 -10.19
N VAL A 285 1.13 -18.01 -9.73
CA VAL A 285 2.50 -18.58 -9.85
C VAL A 285 2.64 -19.84 -9.00
N LEU A 286 2.29 -19.77 -7.72
CA LEU A 286 2.48 -20.87 -6.77
C LEU A 286 1.42 -21.97 -6.90
N GLY A 287 0.24 -21.65 -7.41
CA GLY A 287 -0.82 -22.61 -7.73
C GLY A 287 -0.67 -23.27 -9.10
N GLY A 288 0.23 -22.76 -9.95
CA GLY A 288 0.46 -23.31 -11.30
C GLY A 288 -0.62 -22.94 -12.32
N GLU A 289 -1.56 -22.06 -11.97
CA GLU A 289 -2.68 -21.62 -12.83
C GLU A 289 -2.37 -20.34 -13.61
N LEU A 290 -1.17 -19.77 -13.45
CA LEU A 290 -0.82 -18.54 -14.16
C LEU A 290 -0.81 -18.78 -15.67
N ALA A 291 -1.59 -17.98 -16.40
CA ALA A 291 -1.57 -17.94 -17.85
C ALA A 291 -0.26 -17.32 -18.37
N TRP A 292 0.82 -18.09 -18.38
CA TRP A 292 2.16 -17.65 -18.81
C TRP A 292 2.18 -17.02 -20.20
N GLN A 293 1.29 -17.47 -21.08
CA GLN A 293 1.07 -16.86 -22.40
C GLN A 293 0.73 -15.37 -22.28
N LEU A 294 -0.20 -15.00 -21.39
CA LEU A 294 -0.58 -13.60 -21.16
C LEU A 294 0.55 -12.79 -20.50
N VAL A 295 1.33 -13.41 -19.61
CA VAL A 295 2.48 -12.76 -18.98
C VAL A 295 3.55 -12.42 -20.04
N ILE A 296 3.86 -13.36 -20.92
CA ILE A 296 4.83 -13.16 -22.01
C ILE A 296 4.33 -12.09 -22.98
N VAL A 297 3.04 -12.11 -23.35
CA VAL A 297 2.44 -11.05 -24.18
C VAL A 297 2.58 -9.69 -23.50
N GLY A 298 2.28 -9.58 -22.20
CA GLY A 298 2.48 -8.35 -21.43
C GLY A 298 3.93 -7.89 -21.40
N ALA A 299 4.88 -8.81 -21.24
CA ALA A 299 6.31 -8.51 -21.29
C ALA A 299 6.75 -8.00 -22.67
N LEU A 300 6.26 -8.60 -23.76
CA LEU A 300 6.52 -8.13 -25.12
C LEU A 300 5.92 -6.74 -25.36
N ILE A 301 4.69 -6.48 -24.91
CA ILE A 301 4.09 -5.14 -24.96
C ILE A 301 4.95 -4.14 -24.21
N ALA A 302 5.42 -4.49 -23.00
CA ALA A 302 6.29 -3.61 -22.21
C ALA A 302 7.60 -3.28 -22.95
N VAL A 303 8.23 -4.29 -23.59
CA VAL A 303 9.43 -4.08 -24.41
C VAL A 303 9.13 -3.15 -25.58
N VAL A 304 8.03 -3.36 -26.31
CA VAL A 304 7.63 -2.49 -27.43
C VAL A 304 7.39 -1.05 -26.95
N LEU A 305 6.70 -0.86 -25.83
CA LEU A 305 6.47 0.46 -25.24
C LEU A 305 7.78 1.15 -24.88
N GLU A 306 8.71 0.42 -24.24
CA GLU A 306 10.01 0.96 -23.85
C GLU A 306 10.86 1.33 -25.08
N LEU A 307 10.80 0.53 -26.15
CA LEU A 307 11.44 0.85 -27.44
C LEU A 307 10.82 2.09 -28.10
N CYS A 308 9.53 2.35 -27.88
CA CYS A 308 8.86 3.58 -28.30
C CYS A 308 9.10 4.77 -27.34
N ASN A 309 9.95 4.64 -26.32
CA ASN A 309 10.13 5.62 -25.22
C ASN A 309 8.81 5.95 -24.48
N VAL A 310 7.84 5.04 -24.49
CA VAL A 310 6.61 5.14 -23.72
C VAL A 310 6.83 4.42 -22.39
N PRO A 311 6.64 5.09 -21.23
CA PRO A 311 6.81 4.45 -19.93
C PRO A 311 5.84 3.28 -19.75
N SER A 312 6.37 2.06 -19.85
CA SER A 312 5.62 0.80 -19.78
C SER A 312 4.82 0.65 -18.47
N LEU A 313 5.39 1.11 -17.34
CA LEU A 313 4.73 1.11 -16.04
C LEU A 313 3.47 2.00 -16.00
N ALA A 314 3.54 3.21 -16.57
CA ALA A 314 2.41 4.15 -16.57
C ALA A 314 1.27 3.61 -17.44
N PHE A 315 1.61 3.02 -18.59
CA PHE A 315 0.64 2.35 -19.45
C PHE A 315 -0.05 1.18 -18.74
N ALA A 316 0.73 0.29 -18.12
CA ALA A 316 0.18 -0.84 -17.38
C ALA A 316 -0.77 -0.37 -16.26
N VAL A 317 -0.38 0.68 -15.51
CA VAL A 317 -1.20 1.28 -14.46
C VAL A 317 -2.54 1.81 -14.99
N GLY A 318 -2.53 2.47 -16.14
CA GLY A 318 -3.74 2.98 -16.77
C GLY A 318 -4.71 1.87 -17.22
N VAL A 319 -4.18 0.73 -17.68
CA VAL A 319 -5.00 -0.39 -18.17
C VAL A 319 -5.61 -1.21 -17.02
N TYR A 320 -4.90 -1.40 -15.90
CA TYR A 320 -5.40 -2.27 -14.82
C TYR A 320 -6.33 -1.55 -13.83
N LEU A 321 -6.18 -0.23 -13.65
CA LEU A 321 -6.97 0.50 -12.66
C LEU A 321 -8.38 0.79 -13.21
N PRO A 322 -9.42 0.70 -12.35
CA PRO A 322 -10.75 1.15 -12.71
C PRO A 322 -10.72 2.59 -13.24
N ILE A 323 -11.54 2.89 -14.24
CA ILE A 323 -11.63 4.24 -14.83
C ILE A 323 -11.88 5.29 -13.74
N SER A 324 -12.65 4.96 -12.70
CA SER A 324 -12.88 5.83 -11.54
C SER A 324 -11.61 6.19 -10.76
N ALA A 325 -10.61 5.30 -10.69
CA ALA A 325 -9.32 5.56 -10.06
C ALA A 325 -8.30 6.20 -11.02
N SER A 326 -8.40 5.92 -12.32
CA SER A 326 -7.52 6.49 -13.36
C SER A 326 -7.91 7.91 -13.76
N MET A 327 -9.20 8.28 -13.68
CA MET A 327 -9.70 9.59 -14.09
C MET A 327 -9.06 10.76 -13.31
N PRO A 328 -8.92 10.73 -11.97
CA PRO A 328 -8.22 11.79 -11.24
C PRO A 328 -6.75 11.95 -11.66
N ILE A 329 -6.06 10.84 -11.92
CA ILE A 329 -4.66 10.85 -12.39
C ILE A 329 -4.58 11.50 -13.78
N PHE A 330 -5.50 11.14 -14.68
CA PHE A 330 -5.60 11.71 -16.01
C PHE A 330 -5.88 13.22 -15.97
N ILE A 331 -6.86 13.66 -15.18
CA ILE A 331 -7.18 15.08 -15.01
C ILE A 331 -5.99 15.86 -14.41
N GLY A 332 -5.31 15.29 -13.42
CA GLY A 332 -4.09 15.87 -12.85
C GLY A 332 -2.97 16.02 -13.89
N GLY A 333 -2.79 15.02 -14.75
CA GLY A 333 -1.86 15.06 -15.88
C GLY A 333 -2.23 16.12 -16.91
N MET A 334 -3.51 16.25 -17.26
CA MET A 334 -4.01 17.33 -18.13
C MET A 334 -3.76 18.72 -17.53
N ALA A 335 -4.02 18.88 -16.23
CA ALA A 335 -3.76 20.12 -15.51
C ALA A 335 -2.26 20.47 -15.53
N SER A 336 -1.38 19.50 -15.27
CA SER A 336 0.06 19.66 -15.38
C SER A 336 0.48 20.07 -16.79
N ALA A 337 -0.03 19.39 -17.83
CA ALA A 337 0.27 19.72 -19.22
C ALA A 337 -0.20 21.14 -19.61
N LEU A 338 -1.34 21.59 -19.07
CA LEU A 338 -1.83 22.95 -19.27
C LEU A 338 -0.90 23.97 -18.58
N VAL A 339 -0.51 23.72 -17.34
CA VAL A 339 0.44 24.56 -16.58
C VAL A 339 1.77 24.66 -17.33
N ASP A 340 2.29 23.54 -17.83
CA ASP A 340 3.55 23.49 -18.58
C ASP A 340 3.47 24.26 -19.90
N ARG A 341 2.35 24.14 -20.64
CA ARG A 341 2.11 24.93 -21.86
C ARG A 341 2.08 26.44 -21.57
N VAL A 342 1.46 26.85 -20.47
CA VAL A 342 1.40 28.26 -20.06
C VAL A 342 2.76 28.78 -19.59
N LYS A 343 3.53 27.97 -18.84
CA LYS A 343 4.89 28.31 -18.39
C LYS A 343 5.88 28.40 -19.55
N ARG A 344 5.85 27.46 -20.50
CA ARG A 344 6.72 27.46 -21.70
C ARG A 344 6.55 28.72 -22.54
N LYS A 345 5.32 29.23 -22.68
CA LYS A 345 5.06 30.53 -23.36
C LYS A 345 5.61 31.75 -22.63
N LYS A 346 5.95 31.63 -21.34
CA LYS A 346 6.46 32.73 -20.49
C LYS A 346 7.94 32.60 -20.12
N LYS A 347 8.62 31.49 -20.43
CA LYS A 347 10.04 31.28 -20.06
C LYS A 347 10.97 32.09 -20.98
N LYS A 348 11.70 33.05 -20.39
CA LYS A 348 12.74 33.85 -21.07
C LYS A 348 14.16 33.27 -20.89
N ASN A 349 14.34 32.26 -20.03
CA ASN A 349 15.63 31.61 -19.79
C ASN A 349 15.48 30.09 -19.55
N PRO A 350 16.24 29.20 -20.22
CA PRO A 350 16.05 27.74 -20.14
C PRO A 350 16.64 27.05 -18.90
N GLN A 351 17.48 27.73 -18.11
CA GLN A 351 18.35 27.09 -17.10
C GLN A 351 17.84 27.10 -15.65
N GLU A 352 16.70 27.73 -15.33
CA GLU A 352 16.15 27.64 -13.97
C GLU A 352 15.49 26.27 -13.73
N PRO A 353 15.90 25.53 -12.67
CA PRO A 353 15.27 24.27 -12.30
C PRO A 353 13.80 24.54 -11.92
N ASP A 354 12.87 23.86 -12.60
CA ASP A 354 11.43 23.98 -12.33
C ASP A 354 11.11 23.39 -10.95
N HIS A 355 10.97 24.25 -9.93
CA HIS A 355 10.34 23.86 -8.67
C HIS A 355 8.84 23.64 -8.90
N ASN A 356 8.39 22.40 -8.74
CA ASN A 356 7.02 22.01 -9.05
C ASN A 356 6.08 22.31 -7.87
N GLY A 357 5.89 23.60 -7.56
CA GLY A 357 5.04 24.05 -6.44
C GLY A 357 3.62 23.49 -6.45
N GLY A 358 3.08 23.15 -7.63
CA GLY A 358 1.81 22.43 -7.75
C GLY A 358 1.84 21.01 -7.19
N VAL A 359 2.95 20.28 -7.34
CA VAL A 359 3.15 18.95 -6.75
C VAL A 359 3.24 19.04 -5.23
N LEU A 360 3.92 20.06 -4.70
CA LEU A 360 4.01 20.30 -3.26
C LEU A 360 2.64 20.58 -2.64
N LEU A 361 1.85 21.45 -3.27
CA LEU A 361 0.48 21.77 -2.83
C LEU A 361 -0.44 20.53 -2.91
N ALA A 362 -0.35 19.75 -4.00
CA ALA A 362 -1.10 18.52 -4.15
C ALA A 362 -0.74 17.50 -3.05
N SER A 363 0.55 17.34 -2.74
CA SER A 363 1.00 16.50 -1.63
C SER A 363 0.44 16.97 -0.28
N GLY A 364 0.40 18.28 -0.05
CA GLY A 364 -0.24 18.87 1.14
C GLY A 364 -1.73 18.56 1.23
N TYR A 365 -2.46 18.61 0.11
CA TYR A 365 -3.88 18.25 0.08
C TYR A 365 -4.13 16.75 0.29
N ILE A 366 -3.24 15.87 -0.18
CA ILE A 366 -3.35 14.42 0.09
C ILE A 366 -3.25 14.17 1.61
N ALA A 367 -2.24 14.76 2.26
CA ALA A 367 -2.06 14.64 3.71
C ALA A 367 -3.23 15.29 4.48
N GLY A 368 -3.64 16.50 4.09
CA GLY A 368 -4.75 17.22 4.69
C GLY A 368 -6.09 16.49 4.54
N GLY A 369 -6.33 15.83 3.40
CA GLY A 369 -7.51 15.01 3.17
C GLY A 369 -7.58 13.79 4.10
N ALA A 370 -6.45 13.13 4.34
CA ALA A 370 -6.38 12.03 5.30
C ALA A 370 -6.67 12.50 6.73
N MET A 371 -6.08 13.63 7.15
CA MET A 371 -6.35 14.23 8.46
C MET A 371 -7.81 14.66 8.62
N ALA A 372 -8.39 15.31 7.60
CA ALA A 372 -9.79 15.69 7.60
C ALA A 372 -10.71 14.46 7.70
N GLY A 373 -10.38 13.37 7.00
CA GLY A 373 -11.10 12.10 7.11
C GLY A 373 -11.11 11.54 8.53
N ILE A 374 -9.97 11.61 9.25
CA ILE A 374 -9.89 11.19 10.66
C ILE A 374 -10.77 12.10 11.54
N ILE A 375 -10.69 13.43 11.34
CA ILE A 375 -11.52 14.40 12.11
C ILE A 375 -13.01 14.15 11.86
N ILE A 376 -13.41 13.89 10.61
CA ILE A 376 -14.79 13.55 10.26
C ILE A 376 -15.21 12.25 10.93
N ALA A 377 -14.37 11.20 10.90
CA ALA A 377 -14.67 9.93 11.53
C ALA A 377 -14.89 10.07 13.05
N ILE A 378 -14.03 10.84 13.73
CA ILE A 378 -14.19 11.16 15.16
C ILE A 378 -15.47 11.96 15.41
N SER A 379 -15.74 12.95 14.56
CA SER A 379 -16.94 13.78 14.65
C SER A 379 -18.21 12.96 14.47
N VAL A 380 -18.25 12.05 13.49
CA VAL A 380 -19.40 11.14 13.29
C VAL A 380 -19.57 10.21 14.51
N GLY A 381 -18.48 9.68 15.05
CA GLY A 381 -18.52 8.82 16.24
C GLY A 381 -18.98 9.51 17.52
N THR A 382 -18.75 10.82 17.66
CA THR A 382 -19.05 11.60 18.88
C THR A 382 -20.33 12.43 18.78
N LEU A 383 -20.63 12.95 17.59
CA LEU A 383 -21.74 13.87 17.30
C LEU A 383 -22.81 13.25 16.41
N GLY A 384 -22.85 11.92 16.26
CA GLY A 384 -23.75 11.22 15.34
C GLY A 384 -25.22 11.64 15.45
N ASN A 385 -25.72 11.89 16.66
CA ASN A 385 -27.09 12.36 16.90
C ASN A 385 -27.34 13.79 16.39
N LEU A 386 -26.36 14.69 16.54
CA LEU A 386 -26.44 16.07 16.05
C LEU A 386 -26.31 16.10 14.52
N ILE A 387 -25.36 15.33 13.99
CA ILE A 387 -25.14 15.19 12.54
C ILE A 387 -26.39 14.63 11.88
N GLY A 388 -27.00 13.57 12.43
CA GLY A 388 -28.25 13.01 11.91
C GLY A 388 -29.40 14.02 11.87
N ARG A 389 -29.52 14.88 12.89
CA ARG A 389 -30.51 15.98 12.91
C ARG A 389 -30.24 17.04 11.86
N ILE A 390 -28.97 17.42 11.68
CA ILE A 390 -28.55 18.38 10.66
C ILE A 390 -28.81 17.80 9.27
N THR A 391 -28.41 16.56 9.00
CA THR A 391 -28.65 15.87 7.73
C THR A 391 -30.15 15.84 7.43
N ALA A 392 -30.99 15.39 8.37
CA ALA A 392 -32.45 15.36 8.17
C ALA A 392 -33.04 16.76 7.88
N TRP A 393 -32.51 17.82 8.50
CA TRP A 393 -32.90 19.19 8.21
C TRP A 393 -32.45 19.65 6.81
N THR A 394 -31.21 19.36 6.43
CA THR A 394 -30.65 19.70 5.11
C THR A 394 -31.33 18.97 3.97
N THR A 395 -31.63 17.67 4.13
CA THR A 395 -32.36 16.87 3.13
C THR A 395 -33.79 17.38 2.91
N LYS A 396 -34.40 17.98 3.93
CA LYS A 396 -35.74 18.58 3.83
C LYS A 396 -35.75 19.93 3.11
N GLY A 397 -34.64 20.69 3.17
CA GLY A 397 -34.52 22.03 2.61
C GLY A 397 -33.83 22.14 1.25
N ASN A 398 -33.08 21.11 0.82
CA ASN A 398 -32.33 21.16 -0.43
C ASN A 398 -32.29 19.78 -1.14
N PRO A 399 -33.01 19.61 -2.27
CA PRO A 399 -33.06 18.35 -3.03
C PRO A 399 -31.75 18.03 -3.78
N PHE A 400 -30.76 18.93 -3.78
CA PHE A 400 -29.43 18.69 -4.37
C PHE A 400 -28.42 18.12 -3.38
N SER A 401 -28.75 18.05 -2.08
CA SER A 401 -27.84 17.56 -1.03
C SER A 401 -27.79 16.03 -0.97
N VAL A 402 -28.88 15.36 -1.37
CA VAL A 402 -29.04 13.90 -1.36
C VAL A 402 -29.92 13.54 -2.55
N GLY A 403 -29.46 12.63 -3.42
CA GLY A 403 -30.20 12.19 -4.61
C GLY A 403 -29.32 12.04 -5.87
N PRO A 404 -29.91 11.78 -7.05
CA PRO A 404 -29.18 11.50 -8.30
C PRO A 404 -28.29 12.65 -8.79
N TYR A 405 -28.59 13.88 -8.35
CA TYR A 405 -27.84 15.09 -8.73
C TYR A 405 -26.81 15.53 -7.68
N ALA A 406 -26.70 14.83 -6.54
CA ALA A 406 -25.72 15.13 -5.51
C ALA A 406 -24.28 15.01 -6.03
N ASP A 407 -24.04 14.04 -6.92
CA ASP A 407 -22.76 13.86 -7.60
C ASP A 407 -22.39 15.08 -8.45
N ALA A 408 -23.37 15.68 -9.14
CA ALA A 408 -23.14 16.88 -9.95
C ALA A 408 -22.77 18.10 -9.08
N LEU A 409 -23.38 18.23 -7.89
CA LEU A 409 -23.01 19.28 -6.93
C LEU A 409 -21.61 19.05 -6.34
N SER A 410 -21.22 17.79 -6.15
CA SER A 410 -19.87 17.41 -5.69
C SER A 410 -18.76 17.71 -6.72
N LEU A 411 -19.10 17.90 -7.99
CA LEU A 411 -18.13 18.32 -9.02
C LEU A 411 -17.68 19.77 -8.84
N LEU A 412 -18.49 20.66 -8.26
CA LEU A 412 -18.12 22.05 -8.02
C LEU A 412 -16.88 22.21 -7.12
N PRO A 413 -16.81 21.62 -5.91
CA PRO A 413 -15.61 21.69 -5.10
C PRO A 413 -14.41 21.02 -5.78
N PHE A 414 -14.62 19.97 -6.58
CA PHE A 414 -13.55 19.33 -7.35
C PHE A 414 -12.98 20.26 -8.43
N LEU A 415 -13.85 20.94 -9.19
CA LEU A 415 -13.45 21.95 -10.17
C LEU A 415 -12.76 23.15 -9.53
N CYS A 416 -13.26 23.62 -8.38
CA CYS A 416 -12.60 24.67 -7.60
C CYS A 416 -11.18 24.26 -7.17
N LEU A 417 -11.01 23.03 -6.69
CA LEU A 417 -9.70 22.51 -6.28
C LEU A 417 -8.75 22.36 -7.47
N ALA A 418 -9.24 21.88 -8.62
CA ALA A 418 -8.49 21.80 -9.85
C ALA A 418 -8.06 23.19 -10.36
N ALA A 419 -8.97 24.17 -10.33
CA ALA A 419 -8.66 25.56 -10.68
C ALA A 419 -7.61 26.15 -9.73
N LEU A 420 -7.73 25.91 -8.43
CA LEU A 420 -6.78 26.37 -7.43
C LEU A 420 -5.38 25.76 -7.66
N LEU A 421 -5.30 24.46 -7.95
CA LEU A 421 -4.05 23.80 -8.32
C LEU A 421 -3.40 24.40 -9.57
N ILE A 422 -4.20 24.68 -10.62
CA ILE A 422 -3.71 25.31 -11.85
C ILE A 422 -3.21 26.73 -11.57
N VAL A 423 -4.00 27.53 -10.86
CA VAL A 423 -3.63 28.90 -10.47
C VAL A 423 -2.35 28.90 -9.66
N PHE A 424 -2.25 28.03 -8.65
CA PHE A 424 -1.07 27.96 -7.80
C PHE A 424 0.16 27.47 -8.58
N GLY A 425 0.00 26.48 -9.44
CA GLY A 425 1.05 25.98 -10.33
C GLY A 425 1.58 27.06 -11.29
N VAL A 426 0.71 27.94 -11.79
CA VAL A 426 1.07 29.06 -12.69
C VAL A 426 1.65 30.25 -11.94
N VAL A 427 1.09 30.63 -10.78
CA VAL A 427 1.45 31.85 -10.03
C VAL A 427 2.66 31.63 -9.12
N PHE A 428 2.65 30.57 -8.33
CA PHE A 428 3.67 30.28 -7.31
C PHE A 428 4.78 29.34 -7.78
N GLY A 429 4.72 28.85 -9.03
CA GLY A 429 5.89 28.26 -9.70
C GLY A 429 7.05 29.24 -9.93
N ARG A 430 6.91 30.50 -9.50
CA ARG A 430 7.93 31.54 -9.43
C ARG A 430 8.38 31.76 -7.97
N GLN A 431 8.91 30.75 -7.30
CA GLN A 431 9.80 31.07 -6.18
C GLN A 431 11.19 31.24 -6.76
N LYS A 432 11.65 32.49 -6.84
CA LYS A 432 13.07 32.79 -6.97
C LYS A 432 13.77 32.03 -5.85
N GLY A 433 14.71 31.16 -6.21
CA GLY A 433 15.61 30.57 -5.22
C GLY A 433 16.30 31.68 -4.42
N PRO A 434 16.73 31.39 -3.18
CA PRO A 434 17.58 32.30 -2.42
C PRO A 434 18.83 32.70 -3.21
#